data_AF-A0AB73HA00-F1
#
_entry.id   AF-A0AB73HA00-F1
#
_cell.length_a   1.000
_cell.length_b   1.000
_cell.length_c   1.000
_cell.angle_alpha   90.00
_cell.angle_beta   90.00
_cell.angle_gamma   90.00
#
_symmetry.space_group_name_H-M   'P 1'
#
loop_
_entity.id
_entity.type
_entity.pdbx_description
1 polymer ?
#
loop_
_entity_poly.entity_id
_entity_poly.type
_entity_poly.pdbx_seq_one_letter_code
_entity_poly.pdbx_strand_id
1 'polypeptide(L)' 'MVKAFVKLGKNGYIQEWIAVVEEDGHILIETDEALITNNDCVKVVDGIAVLDEAKQAEIQEENKELLQQIEKEKGMYE' A
#
# COMPACT_ATOMS: atom_id res chain seq x y z
N MET A 1 12.70 6.14 -11.06
CA MET A 1 12.45 4.69 -11.19
C MET A 1 13.61 3.96 -10.55
N VAL A 2 13.33 3.21 -9.49
CA VAL A 2 14.26 2.31 -8.79
C VAL A 2 13.75 0.88 -8.92
N LYS A 3 14.62 -0.10 -8.62
CA LYS A 3 14.23 -1.50 -8.56
C LYS A 3 14.00 -1.91 -7.11
N ALA A 4 12.99 -2.74 -6.88
CA ALA A 4 12.70 -3.31 -5.58
C ALA A 4 12.18 -4.74 -5.73
N PHE A 5 12.47 -5.58 -4.74
CA PHE A 5 11.84 -6.88 -4.61
C PHE A 5 10.53 -6.71 -3.83
N VAL A 6 9.45 -7.31 -4.31
CA VAL A 6 8.14 -7.20 -3.67
C VAL A 6 7.46 -8.54 -3.57
N LYS A 7 6.65 -8.69 -2.53
CA LYS A 7 5.72 -9.81 -2.40
C LYS A 7 4.32 -9.35 -2.77
N LEU A 8 3.69 -10.06 -3.69
CA LEU A 8 2.32 -9.78 -4.08
C LEU A 8 1.33 -10.59 -3.25
N GLY A 9 0.24 -9.94 -2.88
CA GLY A 9 -0.96 -10.61 -2.40
C GLY A 9 -1.71 -11.32 -3.53
N LYS A 10 -2.66 -12.18 -3.15
CA LYS A 10 -3.53 -12.88 -4.10
C LYS A 10 -4.40 -11.94 -4.95
N ASN A 11 -4.56 -10.69 -4.52
CA ASN A 11 -5.28 -9.62 -5.19
C ASN A 11 -4.40 -8.78 -6.15
N GLY A 12 -3.10 -9.09 -6.27
CA GLY A 12 -2.16 -8.36 -7.14
C GLY A 12 -1.60 -7.07 -6.55
N TYR A 13 -1.93 -6.75 -5.29
CA TYR A 13 -1.37 -5.62 -4.56
C TYR A 13 -0.10 -6.03 -3.81
N ILE A 14 0.80 -5.08 -3.60
CA ILE A 14 2.03 -5.29 -2.87
C ILE A 14 1.71 -5.47 -1.39
N GLN A 15 2.16 -6.56 -0.79
CA GLN A 15 2.06 -6.80 0.65
C GLN A 15 3.34 -6.40 1.38
N GLU A 16 4.48 -6.51 0.70
CA GLU A 16 5.80 -6.33 1.31
C GLU A 16 6.80 -5.76 0.29
N TRP A 17 7.65 -4.84 0.74
CA TRP A 17 8.78 -4.28 -0.01
C TRP A 17 10.10 -4.74 0.60
N ILE A 18 11.03 -5.16 -0.24
CA ILE A 18 12.43 -5.43 0.11
C ILE A 18 13.31 -4.62 -0.84
N ALA A 19 14.10 -3.71 -0.27
CA ALA A 19 14.83 -2.71 -1.05
C ALA A 19 15.96 -3.30 -1.92
N VAL A 20 16.58 -4.43 -1.55
CA VAL A 20 17.85 -4.85 -2.16
C VAL A 20 18.14 -6.35 -2.17
N VAL A 21 17.26 -7.20 -1.64
CA VAL A 21 17.55 -8.63 -1.46
C VAL A 21 16.47 -9.47 -2.11
N GLU A 22 16.91 -10.43 -2.92
CA GLU A 22 16.05 -11.49 -3.44
C GLU A 22 15.76 -12.48 -2.32
N GLU A 23 14.47 -12.67 -2.03
CA GLU A 23 13.99 -13.62 -1.02
C GLU A 23 12.86 -14.46 -1.63
N ASP A 24 12.65 -15.67 -1.10
CA ASP A 24 11.68 -16.62 -1.64
C ASP A 24 10.27 -15.99 -1.73
N GLY A 25 9.63 -16.19 -2.88
CA GLY A 25 8.31 -15.62 -3.18
C GLY A 25 8.27 -14.12 -3.51
N HIS A 26 9.41 -13.43 -3.59
CA HIS A 26 9.49 -12.03 -4.04
C HIS A 26 9.82 -11.93 -5.53
N ILE A 27 9.33 -10.88 -6.17
CA ILE A 27 9.60 -10.57 -7.57
C ILE A 27 10.27 -9.21 -7.70
N LEU A 28 11.19 -9.08 -8.66
CA LEU A 28 11.85 -7.82 -8.97
C LEU A 28 10.94 -6.97 -9.86
N ILE A 29 10.68 -5.72 -9.46
CA ILE A 29 9.86 -4.76 -10.21
C ILE A 29 10.57 -3.40 -10.32
N GLU A 30 10.06 -2.55 -11.21
CA GLU A 30 10.39 -1.12 -11.23
C GLU A 30 9.33 -0.30 -10.50
N THR A 31 9.75 0.72 -9.75
CA THR A 31 8.85 1.59 -8.99
C THR A 31 9.37 3.02 -8.91
N ASP A 32 8.47 3.97 -8.70
CA ASP A 32 8.85 5.27 -8.14
C ASP A 32 9.17 5.11 -6.64
N GLU A 33 10.15 5.85 -6.12
CA GLU A 33 10.47 5.88 -4.69
C GLU A 33 9.28 6.37 -3.87
N ALA A 34 8.44 7.26 -4.43
CA ALA A 34 7.25 7.78 -3.79
C ALA A 34 6.15 6.72 -3.52
N LEU A 35 6.20 5.56 -4.19
CA LEU A 35 5.24 4.47 -4.00
C LEU A 35 5.68 3.47 -2.93
N ILE A 36 6.96 3.48 -2.57
CA ILE A 36 7.50 2.65 -1.50
C ILE A 36 6.83 3.12 -0.21
N THR A 37 6.26 2.18 0.56
CA THR A 37 5.40 2.35 1.76
C THR A 37 3.88 2.41 1.53
N ASN A 38 3.39 2.52 0.29
CA ASN A 38 1.95 2.57 0.00
C ASN A 38 1.33 1.19 -0.31
N ASN A 39 1.64 0.16 0.50
CA ASN A 39 1.35 -1.25 0.19
C ASN A 39 -0.12 -1.51 -0.16
N ASP A 40 -1.04 -0.91 0.58
CA ASP A 40 -2.48 -1.21 0.47
C ASP A 40 -3.14 -0.69 -0.81
N CYS A 41 -2.47 0.21 -1.55
CA CYS A 41 -3.00 0.79 -2.78
C CYS A 41 -2.04 0.71 -3.97
N VAL A 42 -0.91 -0.01 -3.88
CA VAL A 42 0.01 -0.18 -5.01
C VAL A 42 -0.10 -1.60 -5.58
N LYS A 43 -0.29 -1.69 -6.89
CA LYS A 43 -0.37 -2.96 -7.65
C LYS A 43 0.78 -3.06 -8.65
N VAL A 44 1.08 -4.28 -9.09
CA VAL A 44 2.07 -4.52 -10.14
C VAL A 44 1.38 -4.77 -11.48
N VAL A 45 1.74 -3.98 -12.49
CA VAL A 45 1.28 -4.11 -13.87
C VAL A 45 2.51 -4.21 -14.77
N ASP A 46 2.67 -5.31 -15.49
CA ASP A 46 3.79 -5.55 -16.40
C ASP A 46 5.19 -5.35 -15.75
N GLY A 47 5.33 -5.72 -14.47
CA GLY A 47 6.57 -5.57 -13.72
C GLY A 47 6.84 -4.16 -13.20
N ILE A 48 5.84 -3.26 -13.25
CA ILE A 48 5.94 -1.88 -12.76
C ILE A 48 4.91 -1.67 -11.63
N ALA A 49 5.35 -1.05 -10.53
CA ALA A 49 4.46 -0.58 -9.47
C ALA A 49 3.62 0.60 -9.94
N VAL A 50 2.30 0.49 -9.77
CA VAL A 50 1.34 1.53 -10.14
C VAL A 50 0.43 1.79 -8.94
N LEU A 51 0.24 3.07 -8.60
CA LEU A 51 -0.74 3.49 -7.62
C LEU A 51 -2.15 3.25 -8.15
N ASP A 52 -2.96 2.53 -7.38
CA ASP A 52 -4.39 2.41 -7.59
C ASP A 52 -5.11 3.54 -6.83
N GLU A 53 -5.31 4.66 -7.52
CA GLU A 53 -5.93 5.87 -6.94
C GLU A 53 -7.36 5.59 -6.42
N ALA A 54 -8.09 4.68 -7.05
CA ALA A 54 -9.42 4.31 -6.60
C ALA A 54 -9.36 3.59 -5.24
N LYS A 55 -8.43 2.64 -5.10
CA LYS A 55 -8.20 1.97 -3.81
C LYS A 55 -7.68 2.93 -2.74
N GLN A 56 -6.81 3.86 -3.12
CA GLN A 56 -6.32 4.90 -2.20
C GLN A 56 -7.46 5.78 -1.68
N ALA A 57 -8.37 6.22 -2.55
CA ALA A 57 -9.51 7.03 -2.16
C ALA A 57 -10.50 6.27 -1.26
N GLU A 58 -10.74 4.99 -1.54
CA GLU A 58 -11.54 4.09 -0.69
C GLU A 58 -10.98 4.03 0.73
N ILE A 59 -9.69 3.72 0.87
CA ILE A 59 -9.01 3.64 2.17
C ILE A 59 -9.03 4.99 2.91
N GLN A 60 -8.88 6.10 2.18
CA GLN A 60 -8.93 7.44 2.79
C GLN A 60 -10.31 7.75 3.37
N GLU A 61 -11.40 7.40 2.68
CA GLU A 61 -12.74 7.62 3.20
C GLU A 61 -13.05 6.70 4.38
N GLU A 62 -12.67 5.42 4.31
CA GLU A 62 -12.80 4.47 5.43
C GLU A 62 -12.06 4.96 6.69
N ASN A 63 -10.83 5.44 6.52
CA ASN A 63 -10.03 5.98 7.62
C ASN A 63 -10.65 7.25 8.22
N LYS A 64 -11.24 8.12 7.38
CA LYS A 64 -11.91 9.33 7.84
C LYS A 64 -13.15 9.02 8.68
N GLU A 65 -13.95 8.04 8.26
CA GLU A 65 -15.09 7.58 9.06
C GLU A 65 -14.65 6.99 10.40
N LEU A 66 -13.59 6.18 10.40
CA LEU A 66 -13.02 5.60 11.62
C LEU A 66 -12.50 6.67 12.59
N LEU A 67 -11.78 7.68 12.07
CA LEU A 67 -11.27 8.78 12.88
C LEU A 67 -12.41 9.59 13.53
N GLN A 68 -13.49 9.87 12.80
CA GLN A 68 -14.66 10.55 13.36
C GLN A 68 -15.35 9.74 14.46
N GLN A 69 -15.39 8.40 14.35
CA GLN A 69 -15.92 7.54 15.41
C GLN A 69 -15.04 7.61 16.67
N ILE A 70 -13.72 7.52 16.50
CA ILE A 70 -12.76 7.64 17.60
C ILE A 70 -12.89 9.00 18.32
N GLU A 71 -13.07 10.09 17.57
CA GLU A 71 -13.27 11.44 18.15
C GLU A 71 -14.57 11.54 18.95
N LYS A 72 -15.68 10.99 18.43
CA LYS A 72 -16.97 10.96 19.14
C LYS A 72 -16.88 10.16 20.44
N GLU A 73 -16.23 9.00 20.41
CA GLU A 73 -16.03 8.18 21.60
C GLU A 73 -15.20 8.91 22.65
N LYS A 74 -14.09 9.55 22.26
CA LYS A 74 -13.26 10.35 23.18
C LYS A 74 -14.07 11.46 23.86
N GLY A 75 -14.89 12.19 23.11
CA GLY A 75 -15.74 13.25 23.66
C GLY A 75 -16.87 12.77 24.59
N MET A 76 -17.17 11.47 24.64
CA MET A 76 -18.09 10.90 25.64
C MET A 76 -17.42 10.56 26.97
N TYR A 77 -16.09 10.50 27.00
CA TYR A 77 -15.30 10.20 28.20
C TYR A 77 -14.62 11.45 28.81
N GLU A 78 -14.86 12.63 28.22
CA GLU A 78 -14.47 13.97 28.73
C GLU A 78 -15.66 14.67 29.39
#